data_AF-A0A0N0CZN1-F1
#
_entry.id   AF-A0A0N0CZN1-F1
#
_cell.length_a   1.000
_cell.length_b   1.000
_cell.length_c   1.000
_cell.angle_alpha   90.00
_cell.angle_beta   90.00
_cell.angle_gamma   90.00
#
_symmetry.space_group_name_H-M   'P 1'
#
loop_
_entity.id
_entity.type
_entity.pdbx_description
1 polymer ?
#
loop_
_entity_poly.entity_id
_entity_poly.type
_entity_poly.pdbx_seq_one_letter_code
_entity_poly.pdbx_strand_id
1 'polypeptide(L)'
;MSDKHGDSRKGLMVNSGLFLGAGAFLVATSITEITTDSTFLGILTLVAGAGIGIPYMLKAWKSFSNLEYGETMKNGIISWIAPAGAALINFLT
;
A
#
# COMPACT_ATOMS: atom_id res chain seq x y z
N MET A 1 -4.62 -2.05 28.25
CA MET A 1 -5.25 -1.42 27.06
C MET A 1 -4.37 -0.33 26.43
N SER A 2 -3.56 0.41 27.20
CA SER A 2 -2.65 1.45 26.67
C SER A 2 -1.62 0.91 25.65
N ASP A 3 -0.99 -0.24 25.93
CA ASP A 3 0.07 -0.79 25.06
C ASP A 3 -0.44 -1.22 23.68
N LYS A 4 -1.59 -1.91 23.61
CA LYS A 4 -2.19 -2.34 22.32
C LYS A 4 -2.56 -1.16 21.43
N HIS A 5 -2.99 -0.04 21.99
CA HIS A 5 -3.28 1.17 21.21
C HIS A 5 -2.00 1.83 20.68
N GLY A 6 -0.96 1.92 21.52
CA GLY A 6 0.34 2.46 21.14
C GLY A 6 1.01 1.66 20.02
N ASP A 7 1.01 0.33 20.14
CA ASP A 7 1.61 -0.56 19.14
C ASP A 7 0.84 -0.53 17.82
N SER A 8 -0.49 -0.49 17.87
CA SER A 8 -1.32 -0.40 16.67
C SER A 8 -1.18 0.95 15.97
N ARG A 9 -0.98 2.04 16.74
CA ARG A 9 -0.70 3.36 16.18
C ARG A 9 0.64 3.38 15.46
N LYS A 10 1.69 2.82 16.07
CA LYS A 10 2.99 2.65 15.42
C LYS A 10 2.87 1.79 14.16
N GLY A 11 2.15 0.67 14.24
CA GLY A 11 1.89 -0.21 13.09
C GLY A 11 1.15 0.49 11.96
N LEU A 12 0.12 1.29 12.28
CA LEU A 12 -0.60 2.10 11.29
C LEU A 12 0.29 3.17 10.66
N MET A 13 1.14 3.84 11.44
CA MET A 13 2.09 4.83 10.92
C MET A 13 3.12 4.17 9.99
N VAL A 14 3.67 3.03 10.36
CA VAL A 14 4.60 2.26 9.52
C VAL A 14 3.91 1.80 8.24
N ASN A 15 2.72 1.20 8.33
CA ASN A 15 1.97 0.76 7.14
C ASN A 15 1.61 1.94 6.22
N SER A 16 1.21 3.08 6.79
CA SER A 16 0.92 4.29 6.01
C SER A 16 2.16 4.84 5.32
N GLY A 17 3.30 4.86 6.02
CA GLY A 17 4.58 5.28 5.45
C GLY A 17 5.06 4.34 4.34
N LEU A 18 4.97 3.03 4.55
CA LEU A 18 5.33 2.03 3.54
C LEU A 18 4.41 2.11 2.31
N PHE A 19 3.11 2.30 2.51
CA PHE A 19 2.17 2.48 1.42
C PHE A 19 2.45 3.75 0.61
N LEU A 20 2.72 4.87 1.26
CA LEU A 20 3.06 6.12 0.58
C LEU A 20 4.40 5.99 -0.16
N GLY A 21 5.42 5.39 0.46
CA GLY A 21 6.73 5.20 -0.14
C GLY A 21 6.68 4.25 -1.35
N ALA A 22 6.13 3.05 -1.15
CA ALA A 22 5.99 2.05 -2.21
C ALA A 22 5.02 2.51 -3.30
N GLY A 23 3.93 3.19 -2.93
CA GLY A 23 2.96 3.76 -3.86
C GLY A 23 3.55 4.89 -4.70
N ALA A 24 4.34 5.80 -4.11
CA ALA A 24 5.00 6.87 -4.84
C ALA A 24 6.05 6.34 -5.82
N PHE A 25 6.85 5.35 -5.38
CA PHE A 25 7.78 4.65 -6.27
C PHE A 25 7.04 4.01 -7.44
N LEU A 26 5.95 3.29 -7.17
CA LEU A 26 5.15 2.66 -8.20
C LEU A 26 4.58 3.63 -9.23
N VAL A 27 4.00 4.73 -8.75
CA VAL A 27 3.45 5.76 -9.64
C VAL A 27 4.56 6.33 -10.51
N ALA A 28 5.74 6.58 -9.94
CA ALA A 28 6.88 7.10 -10.71
C ALA A 28 7.37 6.10 -11.78
N THR A 29 7.53 4.82 -11.43
CA THR A 29 7.98 3.79 -12.39
C THR A 29 6.93 3.54 -13.47
N SER A 30 5.66 3.40 -13.10
CA SER A 30 4.59 3.17 -14.07
C SER A 30 4.35 4.38 -14.98
N ILE A 31 4.49 5.62 -14.49
CA ILE A 31 4.46 6.80 -15.37
C ILE A 31 5.62 6.75 -16.36
N THR A 32 6.84 6.47 -15.88
CA THR A 32 8.03 6.36 -16.75
C THR A 32 7.81 5.32 -17.82
N GLU A 33 7.43 4.10 -17.43
CA GLU A 33 7.12 2.99 -18.34
C GLU A 33 6.04 3.40 -19.36
N ILE A 34 4.91 3.96 -18.92
CA ILE A 34 3.83 4.36 -19.84
C ILE A 34 4.31 5.40 -20.87
N THR A 35 5.15 6.35 -20.44
CA THR A 35 5.66 7.42 -21.30
C THR A 35 6.76 6.98 -22.28
N THR A 36 7.53 5.95 -21.95
CA THR A 36 8.59 5.42 -22.83
C THR A 36 8.12 4.26 -23.71
N ASP A 37 7.33 3.35 -23.15
CA ASP A 37 6.79 2.16 -23.82
C ASP A 37 5.51 1.76 -23.08
N SER A 38 4.34 2.12 -23.63
CA SER A 38 3.03 1.86 -23.01
C SER A 38 2.78 0.36 -22.79
N THR A 39 3.31 -0.16 -21.70
CA THR A 39 3.31 -1.57 -21.36
C THR A 39 2.08 -1.85 -20.51
N PHE A 40 1.33 -2.87 -20.92
CA PHE A 40 0.12 -3.36 -20.23
C PHE A 40 0.38 -3.60 -18.73
N LEU A 41 1.60 -4.02 -18.37
CA LEU A 41 2.05 -4.22 -16.99
C LEU A 41 2.09 -2.93 -16.16
N GLY A 42 2.59 -1.82 -16.70
CA GLY A 42 2.62 -0.54 -15.98
C GLY A 42 1.23 0.01 -15.67
N ILE A 43 0.29 -0.14 -16.63
CA ILE A 43 -1.11 0.26 -16.44
C ILE A 43 -1.82 -0.66 -15.43
N LEU A 44 -1.67 -1.97 -15.57
CA LEU A 44 -2.28 -2.95 -14.66
C LEU A 44 -1.82 -2.73 -13.22
N THR A 45 -0.53 -2.43 -13.04
CA THR A 45 0.09 -2.15 -11.76
C THR A 45 -0.47 -0.89 -11.09
N LEU A 46 -0.62 0.21 -11.84
CA LEU A 46 -1.26 1.43 -11.35
C LEU A 46 -2.71 1.19 -10.92
N VAL A 47 -3.48 0.48 -11.75
CA VAL A 47 -4.90 0.19 -11.48
C VAL A 47 -5.05 -0.74 -10.27
N ALA A 48 -4.22 -1.77 -10.15
CA ALA A 48 -4.23 -2.68 -9.00
C ALA A 48 -3.80 -1.96 -7.72
N GLY A 49 -2.76 -1.13 -7.79
CA GLY A 49 -2.28 -0.31 -6.67
C GLY A 49 -3.34 0.67 -6.17
N ALA A 50 -3.99 1.39 -7.07
CA ALA A 50 -5.07 2.32 -6.71
C ALA A 50 -6.35 1.60 -6.26
N GLY A 51 -6.75 0.52 -6.95
CA GLY A 51 -7.99 -0.20 -6.73
C GLY A 51 -7.98 -1.12 -5.50
N ILE A 52 -6.81 -1.61 -5.10
CA ILE A 52 -6.66 -2.46 -3.89
C ILE A 52 -6.01 -1.66 -2.77
N GLY A 53 -4.92 -0.97 -3.04
CA GLY A 53 -4.12 -0.32 -2.00
C GLY A 53 -4.86 0.78 -1.24
N ILE A 54 -5.49 1.72 -1.98
CA ILE A 54 -6.19 2.86 -1.37
C ILE A 54 -7.37 2.39 -0.49
N PRO A 55 -8.30 1.53 -0.97
CA PRO A 55 -9.42 1.09 -0.14
C PRO A 55 -8.99 0.34 1.13
N TYR A 56 -7.94 -0.48 1.06
CA TYR A 56 -7.45 -1.20 2.24
C TYR A 56 -6.72 -0.29 3.22
N MET A 57 -6.01 0.74 2.75
CA MET A 57 -5.45 1.76 3.64
C MET A 57 -6.57 2.51 4.38
N LEU A 58 -7.61 2.94 3.67
CA LEU A 58 -8.76 3.61 4.28
C LEU A 58 -9.47 2.70 5.31
N LYS A 59 -9.61 1.40 5.01
CA LYS A 59 -10.12 0.42 5.97
C LYS A 59 -9.23 0.28 7.20
N ALA A 60 -7.89 0.29 7.04
CA ALA A 60 -6.96 0.22 8.16
C ALA A 60 -7.12 1.41 9.12
N TRP A 61 -7.24 2.62 8.56
CA TRP A 61 -7.52 3.85 9.31
C TRP A 61 -8.88 3.80 10.01
N LYS A 62 -9.92 3.32 9.32
CA LYS A 62 -11.26 3.17 9.91
C LYS A 62 -11.27 2.15 11.06
N SER A 63 -10.65 0.99 10.90
CA SER A 63 -10.53 -0.01 11.96
C SER A 63 -9.72 0.50 13.14
N PHE A 64 -8.69 1.33 12.91
CA PHE A 64 -7.95 1.95 14.00
C PHE A 64 -8.81 2.91 14.82
N SER A 65 -9.62 3.74 14.15
CA SER A 65 -10.59 4.62 14.79
C SER A 65 -11.65 3.86 15.60
N ASN A 66 -12.00 2.65 15.15
CA ASN A 66 -12.94 1.76 15.85
C ASN A 66 -12.29 0.91 16.96
N LEU A 67 -10.98 1.10 17.22
CA LEU A 67 -10.20 0.30 18.18
C LEU A 67 -10.09 -1.19 17.80
N GLU A 68 -10.33 -1.53 16.54
CA GLU A 68 -10.21 -2.87 15.95
C GLU A 68 -8.77 -3.14 15.49
N TYR A 69 -7.84 -3.16 16.43
CA TYR A 69 -6.40 -3.22 16.17
C TYR A 69 -5.92 -4.38 15.29
N GLY A 70 -6.54 -5.55 15.41
CA GLY A 70 -6.22 -6.71 14.56
C GLY A 70 -6.56 -6.46 13.09
N GLU A 71 -7.72 -5.85 12.84
CA GLU A 71 -8.15 -5.49 11.48
C GLU A 71 -7.37 -4.28 10.94
N THR A 72 -6.93 -3.34 11.80
CA THR A 72 -5.99 -2.28 11.40
C THR A 72 -4.71 -2.84 10.79
N MET A 73 -4.08 -3.81 11.46
CA MET A 73 -2.81 -4.38 10.98
C MET A 73 -3.00 -5.19 9.70
N LYS A 74 -4.04 -6.03 9.65
CA LYS A 74 -4.38 -6.84 8.48
C LYS A 74 -4.67 -5.97 7.25
N ASN A 75 -5.53 -4.97 7.38
CA ASN A 75 -5.86 -4.07 6.28
C ASN A 75 -4.65 -3.20 5.88
N GLY A 76 -3.83 -2.80 6.84
CA GLY A 76 -2.57 -2.09 6.59
C GLY A 76 -1.59 -2.92 5.78
N ILE A 77 -1.41 -4.21 6.09
CA ILE A 77 -0.56 -5.11 5.30
C ILE A 77 -1.10 -5.25 3.87
N ILE A 78 -2.39 -5.52 3.71
CA ILE A 78 -3.01 -5.72 2.40
C ILE A 78 -2.84 -4.48 1.50
N SER A 79 -2.89 -3.28 2.09
CA SER A 79 -2.79 -2.02 1.34
C SER A 79 -1.50 -1.87 0.53
N TRP A 80 -0.39 -2.45 0.97
CA TRP A 80 0.90 -2.34 0.27
C TRP A 80 1.31 -3.60 -0.49
N ILE A 81 0.51 -4.68 -0.48
CA ILE A 81 0.81 -5.91 -1.25
C ILE A 81 0.94 -5.63 -2.74
N ALA A 82 -0.01 -4.87 -3.33
CA ALA A 82 0.05 -4.52 -4.74
C ALA A 82 1.29 -3.64 -5.06
N PRO A 83 1.57 -2.56 -4.30
CA PRO A 83 2.82 -1.80 -4.41
C PRO A 83 4.09 -2.63 -4.30
N ALA A 84 4.20 -3.49 -3.29
CA ALA A 84 5.39 -4.31 -3.09
C ALA A 84 5.54 -5.40 -4.14
N GLY A 85 4.45 -6.05 -4.55
CA GLY A 85 4.47 -7.07 -5.60
C GLY A 85 4.99 -6.50 -6.92
N ALA A 86 4.60 -5.29 -7.26
CA ALA A 86 5.06 -4.65 -8.47
C ALA A 86 6.49 -4.08 -8.37
N ALA A 87 6.89 -3.56 -7.21
CA ALA A 87 8.30 -3.22 -6.96
C ALA A 87 9.21 -4.46 -7.08
N LEU A 88 8.74 -5.63 -6.64
CA LEU A 88 9.45 -6.90 -6.79
C LEU A 88 9.57 -7.31 -8.27
N ILE A 89 8.49 -7.18 -9.05
CA ILE A 89 8.51 -7.50 -10.49
C ILE A 89 9.54 -6.62 -11.19
N ASN A 90 9.52 -5.31 -10.97
CA ASN A 90 10.48 -4.37 -11.57
C ASN A 90 11.93 -4.61 -11.12
N PHE A 91 12.16 -5.21 -9.95
CA PHE A 91 13.51 -5.58 -9.52
C PHE A 91 14.03 -6.85 -10.22
N LEU A 92 13.13 -7.73 -10.67
CA LEU A 92 13.46 -9.03 -11.25
C LEU A 92 13.58 -9.01 -12.78
N THR A 93 13.11 -7.95 -13.42
CA THR A 93 13.14 -7.74 -14.89
C THR A 93 14.10 -6.65 -15.27
#